data_AF-A0A4Z0X631-F1
#
_entry.id   AF-A0A4Z0X631-F1
#
_cell.length_a   1.000
_cell.length_b   1.000
_cell.length_c   1.000
_cell.angle_alpha   90.00
_cell.angle_beta   90.00
_cell.angle_gamma   90.00
#
_symmetry.space_group_name_H-M   'P 1'
#
loop_
_entity.id
_entity.type
_entity.pdbx_description
1 polymer ?
#
loop_
_entity_poly.entity_id
_entity_poly.type
_entity_poly.pdbx_seq_one_letter_code
_entity_poly.pdbx_strand_id
1 'polypeptide(L)'
;MHDHNAHKLLAQIPLTVSPFAGLPTSITLPYDYVSLPASLPPPSSNQIVSPSGQSSISPDQLIVDCGNLAAHLTNEAKTAREEIEKWVKSIEERELMEKRRVAPGWLDTGVMMLEPTKKAGTPVTGGAAGAPLSMPEPKVLGVPVSDGYTRQAASPGEELDRAFGGLGV
;
A
#
# COMPACT_ATOMS: atom_id res chain seq x y z
N MET A 1 -22.75 -80.80 28.56
CA MET A 1 -22.25 -79.54 29.16
C MET A 1 -21.16 -79.93 30.13
N HIS A 2 -19.95 -79.37 30.03
CA HIS A 2 -18.86 -79.70 30.95
C HIS A 2 -19.01 -78.86 32.22
N ASP A 3 -18.93 -79.46 33.40
CA ASP A 3 -19.21 -78.75 34.66
C ASP A 3 -18.16 -77.70 34.99
N HIS A 4 -18.61 -76.46 35.23
CA HIS A 4 -17.76 -75.26 35.33
C HIS A 4 -17.06 -75.07 36.71
N ASN A 5 -16.95 -76.13 37.53
CA ASN A 5 -16.34 -76.04 38.86
C ASN A 5 -14.95 -76.70 38.88
N ALA A 6 -13.92 -75.89 38.65
CA ALA A 6 -12.53 -76.34 38.78
C ALA A 6 -12.21 -76.75 40.23
N HIS A 7 -11.53 -77.87 40.40
CA HIS A 7 -11.21 -78.42 41.72
C HIS A 7 -10.29 -77.48 42.51
N LYS A 8 -10.53 -77.27 43.82
CA LYS A 8 -9.77 -76.31 44.64
C LYS A 8 -8.24 -76.51 44.64
N LEU A 9 -7.77 -77.75 44.49
CA LEU A 9 -6.34 -78.09 44.38
C LEU A 9 -5.74 -77.71 43.02
N LEU A 10 -6.53 -77.78 41.93
CA LEU A 10 -6.10 -77.36 40.60
C LEU A 10 -5.91 -75.84 40.51
N ALA A 11 -6.71 -75.06 41.25
CA ALA A 11 -6.55 -73.61 41.36
C ALA A 11 -5.27 -73.18 42.12
N GLN A 12 -4.59 -74.09 42.82
CA GLN A 12 -3.31 -73.83 43.49
C GLN A 12 -2.10 -74.04 42.57
N ILE A 13 -2.31 -74.61 41.38
CA ILE A 13 -1.24 -74.90 40.43
C ILE A 13 -1.11 -73.70 39.48
N PRO A 14 0.07 -73.06 39.36
CA PRO A 14 0.26 -71.98 38.40
C PRO A 14 0.16 -72.52 36.97
N LEU A 15 -0.70 -71.91 36.16
CA LEU A 15 -0.83 -72.24 34.74
C LEU A 15 0.42 -71.77 34.00
N THR A 16 1.24 -72.71 33.55
CA THR A 16 2.43 -72.43 32.73
C THR A 16 2.07 -72.47 31.25
N VAL A 17 2.58 -71.50 30.49
CA VAL A 17 2.53 -71.53 29.03
C VAL A 17 3.66 -72.43 28.53
N SER A 18 3.36 -73.29 27.56
CA SER A 18 4.40 -74.11 26.89
C SER A 18 5.45 -73.22 26.22
N PRO A 19 6.76 -73.40 26.46
CA PRO A 19 7.80 -72.58 25.84
C PRO A 19 7.91 -72.76 24.31
N PHE A 20 7.26 -73.79 23.77
CA PHE A 20 7.15 -74.02 22.33
C PHE A 20 5.93 -73.34 21.69
N ALA A 21 5.02 -72.77 22.50
CA ALA A 21 3.91 -71.96 22.01
C ALA A 21 4.37 -70.50 21.89
N GLY A 22 4.61 -70.04 20.66
CA GLY A 22 4.94 -68.64 20.36
C GLY A 22 3.73 -67.73 20.56
N LEU A 23 3.39 -67.40 21.81
CA LEU A 23 2.37 -66.41 22.11
C LEU A 23 2.87 -64.99 21.75
N PRO A 24 2.01 -64.12 21.19
CA PRO A 24 2.37 -62.74 20.95
C PRO A 24 2.57 -62.01 22.29
N THR A 25 3.75 -61.43 22.49
CA THR A 25 4.06 -60.59 23.65
C THR A 25 3.45 -59.20 23.49
N SER A 26 2.97 -58.60 24.59
CA SER A 26 2.49 -57.22 24.59
C SER A 26 3.60 -56.25 24.15
N ILE A 27 3.35 -55.47 23.11
CA ILE A 27 4.27 -54.42 22.67
C ILE A 27 4.26 -53.26 23.67
N THR A 28 5.44 -52.77 24.05
CA THR A 28 5.60 -51.53 24.81
C THR A 28 5.53 -50.34 23.86
N LEU A 29 4.75 -49.32 24.19
CA LEU A 29 4.68 -48.09 23.40
C LEU A 29 6.05 -47.37 23.41
N PRO A 30 6.48 -46.74 22.30
CA PRO A 30 7.70 -45.93 22.26
C PRO A 30 7.67 -44.77 23.25
N TYR A 31 8.83 -44.26 23.65
CA TYR A 31 8.94 -43.07 24.51
C TYR A 31 8.32 -41.81 23.88
N ASP A 32 8.29 -41.73 22.55
CA ASP A 32 7.68 -40.63 21.79
C ASP A 32 6.16 -40.80 21.58
N TYR A 33 5.51 -41.74 22.28
CA TYR A 33 4.08 -41.98 22.13
C TYR A 33 3.24 -40.85 22.73
N VAL A 34 2.71 -39.98 21.85
CA VAL A 34 1.76 -38.94 22.23
C VAL A 34 0.36 -39.53 22.30
N SER A 35 -0.19 -39.64 23.51
CA SER A 35 -1.59 -40.01 23.69
C SER A 35 -2.51 -38.88 23.23
N LEU A 36 -3.32 -39.15 22.22
CA LEU A 36 -4.40 -38.25 21.81
C LEU A 36 -5.44 -38.14 22.96
N PRO A 37 -6.02 -36.95 23.20
CA PRO A 37 -7.11 -36.82 24.15
C PRO A 37 -8.35 -37.56 23.65
N ALA A 38 -8.89 -38.48 24.45
CA ALA A 38 -10.06 -39.29 24.09
C ALA A 38 -11.40 -38.53 24.13
N SER A 39 -11.39 -37.23 24.46
CA SER A 39 -12.56 -36.36 24.34
C SER A 39 -12.68 -35.87 22.91
N LEU A 40 -13.86 -36.03 22.31
CA LEU A 40 -14.22 -35.20 21.16
C LEU A 40 -14.10 -33.71 21.59
N PRO A 41 -13.68 -32.80 20.70
CA PRO A 41 -13.81 -31.38 20.97
C PRO A 41 -15.30 -31.08 21.26
N PRO A 42 -15.61 -30.16 22.21
CA PRO A 42 -16.99 -29.83 22.53
C PRO A 42 -17.75 -29.44 21.26
N PRO A 43 -19.04 -29.82 21.13
CA PRO A 43 -19.83 -29.52 19.95
C PRO A 43 -19.76 -28.02 19.69
N SER A 44 -19.32 -27.66 18.48
CA SER A 44 -18.83 -26.34 18.12
C SER A 44 -19.60 -25.23 18.81
N SER A 45 -18.95 -24.55 19.76
CA SER A 45 -19.40 -23.21 20.12
C SER A 45 -19.43 -22.40 18.83
N ASN A 46 -20.53 -21.71 18.57
CA ASN A 46 -20.67 -20.82 17.41
C ASN A 46 -19.87 -19.53 17.67
N GLN A 47 -18.59 -19.67 17.97
CA GLN A 47 -17.67 -18.64 18.39
C GLN A 47 -16.36 -18.88 17.64
N ILE A 48 -15.99 -17.92 16.80
CA ILE A 48 -14.74 -17.91 16.07
C ILE A 48 -13.66 -17.51 17.08
N VAL A 49 -12.81 -18.47 17.46
CA VAL A 49 -11.67 -18.24 18.35
C VAL A 49 -10.45 -17.89 17.50
N SER A 50 -9.86 -16.73 17.74
CA SER A 50 -8.55 -16.38 17.14
C SER A 50 -7.50 -17.44 17.50
N PRO A 51 -6.60 -17.85 16.58
CA PRO A 51 -5.54 -18.81 16.89
C PRO A 51 -4.60 -18.37 18.01
N SER A 52 -4.59 -17.08 18.38
CA SER A 52 -3.84 -16.55 19.52
C SER A 52 -4.56 -16.69 20.88
N GLY A 53 -5.84 -17.09 20.87
CA GLY A 53 -6.66 -17.33 22.07
C GLY A 53 -7.22 -16.08 22.78
N GLN A 54 -6.77 -14.85 22.44
CA GLN A 54 -7.26 -13.63 23.12
C GLN A 54 -8.72 -13.24 22.82
N SER A 55 -9.37 -13.81 21.79
CA SER A 55 -10.72 -13.38 21.41
C SER A 55 -11.52 -14.52 20.81
N SER A 56 -12.68 -14.77 21.42
CA SER A 56 -13.77 -15.58 20.87
C SER A 56 -14.93 -14.64 20.50
N ILE A 57 -15.27 -14.57 19.22
CA ILE A 57 -16.31 -13.66 18.72
C ILE A 57 -17.45 -14.44 18.04
N SER A 58 -18.69 -13.98 18.19
CA SER A 58 -19.83 -14.57 17.47
C SER A 58 -19.71 -14.28 15.96
N PRO A 59 -20.00 -15.22 15.05
CA PRO A 59 -19.94 -14.99 13.61
C PRO A 59 -20.81 -13.81 13.16
N ASP A 60 -21.99 -13.63 13.76
CA ASP A 60 -22.87 -12.50 13.45
C ASP A 60 -22.23 -11.15 13.81
N GLN A 61 -21.51 -11.09 14.92
CA GLN A 61 -20.79 -9.90 15.36
C GLN A 61 -19.62 -9.60 14.40
N LEU A 62 -18.88 -10.63 13.96
CA LEU A 62 -17.81 -10.47 12.98
C LEU A 62 -18.33 -9.90 11.66
N ILE A 63 -19.50 -10.34 11.19
CA ILE A 63 -20.13 -9.81 9.96
C ILE A 63 -20.47 -8.32 10.13
N VAL A 64 -21.01 -7.92 11.29
CA VAL A 64 -21.28 -6.52 11.62
C VAL A 64 -19.99 -5.70 11.67
N ASP A 65 -18.94 -6.19 12.33
CA ASP A 65 -17.67 -5.49 12.47
C ASP A 65 -16.96 -5.32 11.10
N CYS A 66 -16.99 -6.35 10.24
CA CYS A 66 -16.51 -6.26 8.87
C CYS A 66 -17.33 -5.27 8.03
N GLY A 67 -18.66 -5.22 8.20
CA GLY A 67 -19.53 -4.25 7.54
C GLY A 67 -19.23 -2.81 7.97
N ASN A 68 -19.02 -2.59 9.27
CA ASN A 68 -18.63 -1.30 9.84
C ASN A 68 -17.27 -0.82 9.32
N LEU A 69 -16.28 -1.72 9.26
CA LEU A 69 -14.95 -1.42 8.70
C LEU A 69 -15.03 -1.05 7.21
N ALA A 70 -15.78 -1.82 6.41
CA ALA A 70 -15.98 -1.52 5.00
C ALA A 70 -16.67 -0.15 4.81
N ALA A 71 -17.71 0.15 5.60
CA ALA A 71 -18.38 1.44 5.57
C ALA A 71 -17.41 2.59 5.92
N HIS A 72 -16.60 2.44 6.98
CA HIS A 72 -15.58 3.42 7.36
C HIS A 72 -14.60 3.72 6.23
N LEU A 73 -13.96 2.69 5.67
CA LEU A 73 -12.99 2.82 4.59
C LEU A 73 -13.59 3.47 3.34
N THR A 74 -14.85 3.16 3.00
CA THR A 74 -15.52 3.83 1.86
C THR A 74 -15.86 5.29 2.12
N ASN A 75 -16.12 5.68 3.37
CA ASN A 75 -16.37 7.07 3.74
C ASN A 75 -15.06 7.88 3.76
N GLU A 76 -14.01 7.34 4.36
CA GLU A 76 -12.66 7.93 4.38
C GLU A 76 -12.11 8.14 2.95
N ALA A 77 -12.30 7.15 2.07
CA ALA A 77 -11.93 7.26 0.67
C ALA A 77 -12.79 8.28 -0.11
N LYS A 78 -14.01 8.62 0.34
CA LYS A 78 -14.81 9.70 -0.27
C LYS A 78 -14.33 11.06 0.23
N THR A 79 -14.16 11.22 1.55
CA THR A 79 -13.71 12.49 2.13
C THR A 79 -12.34 12.92 1.58
N ALA A 80 -11.40 11.98 1.43
CA ALA A 80 -10.10 12.27 0.83
C ALA A 80 -10.20 12.73 -0.64
N ARG A 81 -11.07 12.11 -1.45
CA ARG A 81 -11.30 12.54 -2.85
C ARG A 81 -11.94 13.92 -2.93
N GLU A 82 -12.95 14.18 -2.10
CA GLU A 82 -13.58 15.49 -2.03
C GLU A 82 -12.61 16.58 -1.57
N GLU A 83 -11.71 16.29 -0.64
CA GLU A 83 -10.68 17.22 -0.17
C GLU A 83 -9.67 17.55 -1.28
N ILE A 84 -9.21 16.54 -2.03
CA ILE A 84 -8.37 16.74 -3.22
C ILE A 84 -9.10 17.61 -4.25
N GLU A 85 -10.37 17.34 -4.55
CA GLU A 85 -11.15 18.17 -5.48
C GLU A 85 -11.30 19.62 -5.00
N LYS A 86 -11.58 19.83 -3.71
CA LYS A 86 -11.68 21.17 -3.10
C LYS A 86 -10.33 21.90 -3.17
N TRP A 87 -9.22 21.19 -2.93
CA TRP A 87 -7.87 21.73 -3.03
C TRP A 87 -7.49 22.12 -4.46
N VAL A 88 -7.76 21.25 -5.45
CA VAL A 88 -7.54 21.56 -6.88
C VAL A 88 -8.35 22.78 -7.31
N LYS A 89 -9.65 22.85 -6.99
CA LYS A 89 -10.50 24.02 -7.27
C LYS A 89 -9.96 25.30 -6.61
N SER A 90 -9.37 25.20 -5.41
CA SER A 90 -8.73 26.34 -4.73
C SER A 90 -7.41 26.79 -5.37
N ILE A 91 -6.71 25.91 -6.09
CA ILE A 91 -5.53 26.28 -6.90
C ILE A 91 -6.02 27.00 -8.16
N GLU A 92 -6.97 26.40 -8.88
CA GLU A 92 -7.56 26.98 -10.08
C GLU A 92 -8.13 28.38 -9.83
N GLU A 93 -8.88 28.57 -8.74
CA GLU A 93 -9.44 29.88 -8.37
C GLU A 93 -8.34 30.91 -8.06
N ARG A 94 -7.29 30.53 -7.32
CA ARG A 94 -6.15 31.44 -7.05
C ARG A 94 -5.40 31.80 -8.32
N GLU A 95 -5.09 30.83 -9.17
CA GLU A 95 -4.47 31.08 -10.47
C GLU A 95 -5.35 31.98 -11.35
N LEU A 96 -6.65 31.76 -11.37
CA LEU A 96 -7.60 32.55 -12.16
C LEU A 96 -7.67 33.99 -11.62
N MET A 97 -7.68 34.18 -10.30
CA MET A 97 -7.60 35.50 -9.66
C MET A 97 -6.25 36.20 -9.92
N GLU A 98 -5.13 35.48 -9.92
CA GLU A 98 -3.82 36.02 -10.30
C GLU A 98 -3.78 36.41 -11.78
N LYS A 99 -4.29 35.56 -12.67
CA LYS A 99 -4.42 35.83 -14.12
C LYS A 99 -5.29 37.07 -14.38
N ARG A 100 -6.43 37.21 -13.69
CA ARG A 100 -7.28 38.43 -13.70
C ARG A 100 -6.56 39.67 -13.18
N ARG A 101 -5.73 39.53 -12.14
CA ARG A 101 -4.92 40.63 -11.57
C ARG A 101 -3.81 41.08 -12.51
N VAL A 102 -3.16 40.14 -13.20
CA VAL A 102 -2.03 40.41 -14.11
C VAL A 102 -2.50 41.04 -15.42
N ALA A 103 -3.63 40.59 -15.97
CA ALA A 103 -4.12 41.07 -17.26
C ALA A 103 -5.65 41.32 -17.25
N PRO A 104 -6.13 42.36 -16.53
CA PRO A 104 -7.54 42.69 -16.45
C PRO A 104 -8.12 42.97 -17.84
N GLY A 105 -9.22 42.29 -18.18
CA GLY A 105 -9.92 42.43 -19.47
C GLY A 105 -9.24 41.77 -20.68
N TRP A 106 -8.02 41.25 -20.55
CA TRP A 106 -7.30 40.60 -21.66
C TRP A 106 -7.71 39.15 -21.86
N LEU A 107 -7.80 38.38 -20.78
CA LEU A 107 -8.13 36.95 -20.82
C LEU A 107 -9.63 36.67 -21.01
N ASP A 108 -10.49 37.48 -20.40
CA ASP A 108 -11.94 37.21 -20.32
C ASP A 108 -12.73 37.74 -21.54
N THR A 109 -12.15 38.60 -22.40
CA THR A 109 -12.88 39.26 -23.51
C THR A 109 -12.71 38.60 -24.88
N GLY A 110 -11.78 37.65 -25.02
CA GLY A 110 -11.50 36.98 -26.30
C GLY A 110 -10.83 37.87 -27.36
N VAL A 111 -10.52 39.14 -27.05
CA VAL A 111 -9.88 40.09 -27.97
C VAL A 111 -8.36 39.89 -27.93
N MET A 112 -7.84 38.99 -28.78
CA MET A 112 -6.39 38.88 -28.98
C MET A 112 -5.86 40.13 -29.71
N MET A 113 -4.64 40.56 -29.37
CA MET A 113 -3.92 41.57 -30.15
C MET A 113 -3.74 41.05 -31.57
N LEU A 114 -3.92 41.94 -32.54
CA LEU A 114 -3.59 41.65 -33.93
C LEU A 114 -2.07 41.38 -34.03
N GLU A 115 -1.71 40.14 -34.30
CA GLU A 115 -0.32 39.80 -34.61
C GLU A 115 0.12 40.57 -35.86
N PRO A 116 1.33 41.17 -35.88
CA PRO A 116 1.86 41.78 -37.07
C PRO A 116 2.08 40.72 -38.15
N THR A 117 1.12 40.58 -39.06
CA THR A 117 1.35 39.82 -40.28
C THR A 117 2.58 40.43 -40.95
N LYS A 118 3.64 39.63 -41.08
CA LYS A 118 4.76 39.99 -41.94
C LYS A 118 4.18 40.08 -43.34
N LYS A 119 3.84 41.30 -43.78
CA LYS A 119 3.49 41.60 -45.16
C LYS A 119 4.54 40.90 -46.00
N ALA A 120 4.12 39.93 -46.82
CA ALA A 120 5.03 39.21 -47.69
C ALA A 120 5.66 40.24 -48.62
N GLY A 121 6.86 40.68 -48.22
CA GLY A 121 7.61 41.72 -48.89
C GLY A 121 8.01 41.24 -50.27
N THR A 122 8.59 42.17 -51.01
CA THR A 122 8.99 41.98 -52.38
C THR A 122 10.47 42.36 -52.51
N PRO A 123 11.38 41.43 -52.84
CA PRO A 123 12.77 41.71 -53.17
C PRO A 123 12.78 42.03 -54.66
N VAL A 124 11.80 42.85 -55.08
CA VAL A 124 11.32 43.05 -56.45
C VAL A 124 10.39 41.91 -56.94
N THR A 125 9.11 41.97 -56.55
CA THR A 125 8.00 41.01 -56.84
C THR A 125 8.05 39.60 -56.19
N GLY A 126 8.24 39.52 -54.86
CA GLY A 126 7.91 38.35 -54.00
C GLY A 126 9.08 37.73 -53.19
N GLY A 127 9.05 37.83 -51.86
CA GLY A 127 10.14 37.37 -50.95
C GLY A 127 10.84 38.48 -50.10
N ALA A 128 11.80 38.10 -49.26
CA ALA A 128 12.55 39.01 -48.38
C ALA A 128 13.89 38.39 -47.95
N ALA A 129 14.86 39.22 -47.49
CA ALA A 129 15.85 38.89 -46.44
C ALA A 129 16.89 40.02 -46.27
N GLY A 130 16.65 40.95 -45.34
CA GLY A 130 17.71 41.80 -44.77
C GLY A 130 18.14 41.22 -43.43
N ALA A 131 19.44 40.91 -43.26
CA ALA A 131 19.99 40.38 -42.01
C ALA A 131 19.88 41.41 -40.86
N PRO A 132 19.77 40.97 -39.59
CA PRO A 132 19.62 41.89 -38.46
C PRO A 132 20.90 42.71 -38.23
N LEU A 133 20.73 44.00 -37.96
CA LEU A 133 21.82 44.84 -37.47
C LEU A 133 22.19 44.38 -36.06
N SER A 134 23.44 43.95 -35.90
CA SER A 134 24.00 43.60 -34.59
C SER A 134 23.97 44.81 -33.67
N MET A 135 23.37 44.66 -32.49
CA MET A 135 23.68 45.54 -31.36
C MET A 135 25.17 45.34 -30.97
N PRO A 136 25.89 46.40 -30.58
CA PRO A 136 27.26 46.26 -30.07
C PRO A 136 27.24 45.69 -28.64
N GLU A 137 28.04 44.65 -28.40
CA GLU A 137 28.34 44.16 -27.05
C GLU A 137 29.11 45.22 -26.23
N PRO A 138 28.78 45.44 -24.95
CA PRO A 138 29.74 45.93 -23.98
C PRO A 138 30.59 44.75 -23.50
N LYS A 139 31.68 44.46 -24.21
CA LYS A 139 32.73 43.54 -23.74
C LYS A 139 33.43 44.13 -22.51
N VAL A 140 33.03 43.70 -21.31
CA VAL A 140 33.80 43.93 -20.08
C VAL A 140 34.68 42.70 -19.82
N LEU A 141 35.91 42.96 -19.39
CA LEU A 141 37.02 42.00 -19.36
C LEU A 141 36.78 40.88 -18.32
N GLY A 142 37.39 39.72 -18.55
CA GLY A 142 37.22 38.55 -17.68
C GLY A 142 38.29 38.37 -16.60
N VAL A 143 38.02 37.38 -15.74
CA VAL A 143 38.94 36.64 -14.85
C VAL A 143 39.40 37.39 -13.58
N PRO A 144 39.46 36.72 -12.40
CA PRO A 144 38.56 35.72 -11.81
C PRO A 144 37.96 36.25 -10.48
N VAL A 145 37.22 35.43 -9.72
CA VAL A 145 37.30 35.28 -8.24
C VAL A 145 36.16 34.37 -7.74
N SER A 146 36.49 33.50 -6.79
CA SER A 146 35.56 32.71 -5.99
C SER A 146 34.89 33.57 -4.91
N ASP A 147 33.56 33.50 -4.79
CA ASP A 147 32.86 33.16 -3.53
C ASP A 147 31.38 33.57 -3.56
N GLY A 148 30.54 32.76 -2.90
CA GLY A 148 29.33 33.24 -2.24
C GLY A 148 28.07 33.48 -3.09
N TYR A 149 27.10 32.58 -2.90
CA TYR A 149 25.67 32.90 -2.84
C TYR A 149 24.96 33.46 -4.09
N THR A 150 25.01 32.74 -5.21
CA THR A 150 23.84 32.64 -6.08
C THR A 150 22.91 31.54 -5.56
N ARG A 151 22.02 31.88 -4.62
CA ARG A 151 20.77 31.11 -4.46
C ARG A 151 19.92 31.36 -5.70
N GLN A 152 20.08 30.51 -6.72
CA GLN A 152 19.01 30.25 -7.66
C GLN A 152 17.75 29.93 -6.84
N ALA A 153 16.59 30.47 -7.22
CA ALA A 153 15.33 30.11 -6.59
C ALA A 153 14.99 28.66 -6.98
N ALA A 154 15.52 27.69 -6.22
CA ALA A 154 15.19 26.28 -6.37
C ALA A 154 13.68 26.11 -6.19
N SER A 155 13.07 25.31 -7.07
CA SER A 155 11.64 25.00 -6.92
C SER A 155 11.44 24.23 -5.61
N PRO A 156 10.38 24.49 -4.82
CA PRO A 156 10.15 23.75 -3.57
C PRO A 156 10.04 22.23 -3.79
N GLY A 157 9.64 21.77 -4.98
CA GLY A 157 9.68 20.35 -5.35
C GLY A 157 11.09 19.78 -5.49
N GLU A 158 12.07 20.59 -5.90
CA GLU A 158 13.47 20.19 -6.09
C GLU A 158 14.21 20.07 -4.74
N GLU A 159 13.81 20.84 -3.73
CA GLU A 159 14.27 20.67 -2.35
C GLU A 159 13.70 19.39 -1.72
N LEU A 160 12.43 19.06 -1.99
CA LEU A 160 11.80 17.82 -1.53
C LEU A 160 12.39 16.58 -2.22
N ASP A 161 12.63 16.62 -3.53
CA ASP A 161 13.26 15.51 -4.25
C ASP A 161 14.70 15.26 -3.78
N ARG A 162 15.46 16.32 -3.48
CA ARG A 162 16.78 16.19 -2.85
C ARG A 162 16.73 15.60 -1.43
N ALA A 163 15.67 15.86 -0.68
CA ALA A 163 15.52 15.37 0.70
C ALA A 163 14.97 13.94 0.78
N PHE A 164 14.10 13.54 -0.16
CA PHE A 164 13.33 12.29 -0.06
C PHE A 164 13.50 11.35 -1.27
N GLY A 165 13.92 11.82 -2.44
CA GLY A 165 14.07 11.00 -3.66
C GLY A 165 15.15 9.91 -3.59
N GLY A 166 15.99 9.92 -2.53
CA GLY A 166 16.94 8.85 -2.23
C GLY A 166 16.39 7.71 -1.37
N LEU A 167 15.17 7.83 -0.83
CA LEU A 167 14.50 6.76 -0.07
C LEU A 167 13.76 5.83 -1.04
N GLY A 168 14.46 4.78 -1.48
CA GLY A 168 13.84 3.66 -2.18
C GLY A 168 12.97 2.81 -1.26
N VAL A 169 11.73 3.27 -1.06
CA VAL A 169 10.61 2.53 -0.43
C VAL A 169 9.67 1.95 -1.48
#